data_AF-A0A2K1ERL0-F1
#
_entry.id   AF-A0A2K1ERL0-F1
#
_cell.length_a   1.000
_cell.length_b   1.000
_cell.length_c   1.000
_cell.angle_alpha   90.00
_cell.angle_beta   90.00
_cell.angle_gamma   90.00
#
_symmetry.space_group_name_H-M   'P 1'
#
loop_
_entity.id
_entity.type
_entity.pdbx_description
1 polymer ?
#
loop_
_entity_poly.entity_id
_entity_poly.type
_entity_poly.pdbx_seq_one_letter_code
_entity_poly.pdbx_strand_id
1 'polypeptide(L)'
;MGFQTEFNSVCKFKSEQELYELLEYGRGKMVKSGLRVFPTGQKVIAYSVDNVAVAIVQIVGCIAEINFQGDEVTEVEMILIRKLNEEESRIQTALADEMFFGAQQQS
;
A
#
# COMPACT_ATOMS: atom_id res chain seq x y z
N MET A 1 5.95 -9.48 25.05
CA MET A 1 5.76 -8.10 25.51
C MET A 1 6.66 -7.17 24.70
N GLY A 2 6.24 -6.85 23.48
CA GLY A 2 6.90 -5.89 22.60
C GLY A 2 5.86 -5.36 21.62
N PHE A 3 5.95 -4.07 21.30
CA PHE A 3 5.08 -3.45 20.30
C PHE A 3 5.63 -3.85 18.91
N GLN A 4 5.05 -4.87 18.30
CA GLN A 4 5.50 -5.38 17.02
C GLN A 4 4.82 -4.58 15.90
N THR A 5 5.61 -3.84 15.13
CA THR A 5 5.11 -3.04 13.99
C THR A 5 5.85 -3.39 12.71
N GLU A 6 5.11 -3.32 11.59
CA GLU A 6 5.69 -3.47 10.24
C GLU A 6 5.87 -2.08 9.63
N PHE A 7 7.07 -1.76 9.16
CA PHE A 7 7.34 -0.54 8.39
C PHE A 7 7.10 -0.82 6.91
N ASN A 8 6.23 -0.03 6.28
CA ASN A 8 5.92 -0.20 4.87
C ASN A 8 6.35 1.03 4.06
N SER A 9 7.09 0.77 2.99
CA SER A 9 7.54 1.76 2.00
C SER A 9 6.75 1.70 0.69
N VAL A 10 5.85 0.73 0.56
CA VAL A 10 5.01 0.48 -0.63
C VAL A 10 3.56 0.22 -0.24
N CYS A 11 2.63 0.56 -1.13
CA CYS A 11 1.20 0.33 -0.93
C CYS A 11 0.69 -0.75 -1.88
N LYS A 12 0.48 -1.97 -1.38
CA LYS A 12 -0.23 -3.02 -2.13
C LYS A 12 -1.71 -3.04 -1.76
N PHE A 13 -2.61 -2.89 -2.72
CA PHE A 13 -4.05 -3.00 -2.51
C PHE A 13 -4.48 -4.47 -2.32
N LYS A 14 -5.52 -4.69 -1.50
CA LYS A 14 -6.13 -6.02 -1.30
C LYS A 14 -7.39 -6.21 -2.14
N SER A 15 -8.00 -5.11 -2.58
CA SER A 15 -9.22 -5.12 -3.39
C SER A 15 -9.02 -4.27 -4.64
N GLU A 16 -9.51 -4.77 -5.78
CA GLU A 16 -9.57 -3.99 -7.01
C GLU A 16 -10.48 -2.76 -6.87
N GLN A 17 -11.51 -2.85 -6.03
CA GLN A 17 -12.43 -1.74 -5.79
C GLN A 17 -11.72 -0.56 -5.11
N GLU A 18 -10.91 -0.80 -4.08
CA GLU A 18 -10.14 0.25 -3.39
C GLU A 18 -9.18 0.95 -4.37
N LEU A 19 -8.55 0.17 -5.25
CA LEU A 19 -7.67 0.72 -6.27
C LEU A 19 -8.45 1.54 -7.31
N TYR A 20 -9.60 1.05 -7.75
CA TYR A 20 -10.47 1.78 -8.67
C TYR A 20 -10.91 3.12 -8.06
N GLU A 21 -11.36 3.12 -6.81
CA GLU A 21 -11.78 4.33 -6.09
C GLU A 21 -10.63 5.35 -6.01
N LEU A 22 -9.41 4.90 -5.70
CA LEU A 22 -8.22 5.75 -5.71
C LEU A 22 -7.96 6.37 -7.09
N LEU A 23 -8.04 5.56 -8.16
CA LEU A 23 -7.71 6.00 -9.51
C LEU A 23 -8.77 6.93 -10.12
N GLU A 24 -10.02 6.78 -9.70
CA GLU A 24 -11.17 7.54 -10.21
C GLU A 24 -11.43 8.81 -9.38
N TYR A 25 -11.46 8.69 -8.05
CA TYR A 25 -11.77 9.80 -7.15
C TYR A 25 -10.52 10.54 -6.64
N GLY A 26 -9.32 10.03 -6.95
CA GLY A 26 -8.05 10.64 -6.57
C GLY A 26 -7.71 10.52 -5.07
N ARG A 27 -8.54 9.82 -4.30
CA ARG A 27 -8.33 9.52 -2.87
C ARG A 27 -8.76 8.10 -2.61
N GLY A 28 -8.03 7.41 -1.75
CA GLY A 28 -8.32 6.05 -1.38
C GLY A 28 -7.93 5.78 0.06
N LYS A 29 -8.53 4.73 0.60
CA LYS A 29 -8.22 4.20 1.93
C LYS A 29 -7.93 2.72 1.76
N MET A 30 -6.98 2.22 2.54
CA MET A 30 -6.71 0.79 2.63
C MET A 30 -6.64 0.37 4.09
N VAL A 31 -7.13 -0.84 4.37
CA VAL A 31 -7.06 -1.44 5.70
C VAL A 31 -6.05 -2.59 5.70
N LYS A 32 -5.17 -2.58 6.68
CA LYS A 32 -4.18 -3.62 6.90
C LYS A 32 -4.34 -4.24 8.27
N SER A 33 -4.15 -5.55 8.33
CA SER A 33 -4.07 -6.27 9.59
C SER A 33 -2.74 -5.98 10.28
N GLY A 34 -2.79 -5.89 11.61
CA GLY A 34 -1.67 -5.55 12.46
C GLY A 34 -1.34 -4.05 12.47
N LEU A 35 -0.39 -3.69 13.33
CA LEU A 35 0.10 -2.34 13.47
C LEU A 35 1.19 -2.06 12.43
N ARG A 36 0.94 -1.09 11.56
CA ARG A 36 1.83 -0.73 10.46
C ARG A 36 2.17 0.75 10.52
N VAL A 37 3.37 1.08 10.07
CA VAL A 37 3.86 2.46 9.99
C VAL A 37 4.04 2.83 8.54
N PHE A 38 3.26 3.81 8.09
CA PHE A 38 3.41 4.50 6.82
C PHE A 38 3.76 5.97 7.10
N PRO A 39 4.94 6.46 6.67
CA PRO A 39 5.31 7.85 6.88
C PRO A 39 4.37 8.80 6.14
N THR A 40 3.61 9.62 6.88
CA THR A 40 2.73 10.65 6.33
C THR A 40 3.54 11.70 5.56
N GLY A 41 3.01 12.15 4.42
CA GLY A 41 3.66 13.08 3.51
C GLY A 41 4.59 12.41 2.49
N GLN A 42 4.93 11.13 2.65
CA GLN A 42 5.80 10.41 1.72
C GLN A 42 5.04 9.99 0.46
N LYS A 43 5.73 10.10 -0.69
CA LYS A 43 5.28 9.51 -1.95
C LYS A 43 5.74 8.07 -2.04
N VAL A 44 4.81 7.17 -2.37
CA VAL A 44 5.06 5.73 -2.48
C VAL A 44 4.44 5.18 -3.75
N ILE A 45 4.91 4.02 -4.18
CA ILE A 45 4.32 3.29 -5.32
C ILE A 45 3.13 2.47 -4.83
N ALA A 46 2.01 2.63 -5.52
CA ALA A 46 0.82 1.81 -5.39
C ALA A 46 0.91 0.59 -6.33
N TYR A 47 0.57 -0.58 -5.81
CA TYR A 47 0.54 -1.85 -6.51
C TYR A 47 -0.88 -2.43 -6.50
N SER A 48 -1.28 -3.03 -7.62
CA SER A 48 -2.51 -3.81 -7.72
C SER A 48 -2.46 -5.07 -6.87
N VAL A 49 -3.60 -5.77 -6.83
CA VAL A 49 -3.72 -7.08 -6.17
C VAL A 49 -2.73 -8.09 -6.79
N ASP A 50 -2.50 -7.98 -8.10
CA ASP A 50 -1.58 -8.80 -8.90
C ASP A 50 -0.10 -8.36 -8.84
N ASN A 51 0.26 -7.52 -7.86
CA ASN A 51 1.62 -6.98 -7.70
C ASN A 51 2.11 -6.06 -8.84
N VAL A 52 1.20 -5.51 -9.65
CA VAL A 52 1.59 -4.60 -10.74
C VAL A 52 1.64 -3.17 -10.23
N ALA A 53 2.74 -2.46 -10.47
CA ALA A 53 2.87 -1.04 -10.11
C ALA A 53 1.95 -0.17 -10.99
N VAL A 54 1.08 0.63 -10.38
CA VAL A 54 0.01 1.35 -11.09
C VAL A 54 0.08 2.87 -10.96
N ALA A 55 0.48 3.38 -9.80
CA ALA A 55 0.42 4.82 -9.53
C ALA A 55 1.45 5.28 -8.50
N ILE A 56 1.72 6.58 -8.50
CA ILE A 56 2.37 7.28 -7.38
C ILE A 56 1.27 7.85 -6.51
N VAL A 57 1.30 7.50 -5.23
CA VAL A 57 0.38 8.02 -4.21
C VAL A 57 1.16 8.74 -3.12
N GLN A 58 0.51 9.64 -2.41
CA GLN A 58 1.05 10.26 -1.22
C GLN A 58 0.23 9.84 -0.01
N ILE A 59 0.90 9.36 1.03
CA ILE A 59 0.26 9.00 2.29
C ILE A 59 -0.14 10.28 3.02
N VAL A 60 -1.42 10.39 3.39
CA VAL A 60 -1.94 11.55 4.14
C VAL A 60 -2.30 11.18 5.57
N GLY A 61 -2.62 9.92 5.84
CA GLY A 61 -2.96 9.44 7.18
C GLY A 61 -2.53 7.98 7.38
N CYS A 62 -2.10 7.67 8.60
CA CYS A 62 -1.82 6.31 9.05
C CYS A 62 -2.39 6.19 10.46
N ILE A 63 -3.52 5.51 10.59
CA ILE A 63 -4.30 5.41 11.83
C ILE A 63 -4.22 3.97 12.30
N ALA A 64 -3.57 3.74 13.43
CA ALA A 64 -3.59 2.47 14.12
C ALA A 64 -4.80 2.42 15.05
N GLU A 65 -5.65 1.40 14.90
CA GLU A 65 -6.85 1.23 15.71
C GLU A 65 -7.05 -0.24 16.10
N ILE A 66 -7.86 -0.45 17.14
CA ILE A 66 -8.35 -1.78 17.52
C ILE A 66 -9.82 -1.83 17.09
N ASN A 67 -10.16 -2.77 16.22
CA ASN A 67 -11.52 -2.89 15.71
C ASN A 67 -12.48 -3.46 16.79
N PHE A 68 -13.77 -3.50 16.50
CA PHE A 68 -14.79 -4.06 17.42
C PHE A 68 -14.62 -5.56 17.72
N GLN A 69 -13.85 -6.28 16.91
CA GLN A 69 -13.54 -7.71 17.10
C GLN A 69 -12.30 -7.91 17.99
N GLY A 70 -11.62 -6.82 18.38
CA GLY A 70 -10.41 -6.84 19.19
C GLY A 70 -9.12 -6.98 18.38
N ASP A 71 -9.19 -6.92 17.05
CA ASP A 71 -8.02 -7.03 16.18
C ASP A 71 -7.33 -5.68 16.02
N GLU A 72 -6.00 -5.71 16.06
CA GLU A 72 -5.17 -4.57 15.67
C GLU A 72 -5.21 -4.39 14.16
N VAL A 73 -5.64 -3.23 13.70
CA VAL A 73 -5.69 -2.86 12.29
C VAL A 73 -5.06 -1.49 12.08
N THR A 74 -4.52 -1.29 10.88
CA THR A 74 -3.99 0.00 10.45
C THR A 74 -4.74 0.45 9.21
N GLU A 75 -5.35 1.61 9.32
CA GLU A 75 -5.98 2.31 8.22
C GLU A 75 -5.01 3.32 7.62
N VAL A 76 -4.86 3.28 6.30
CA VAL A 76 -3.94 4.16 5.58
C VAL A 76 -4.73 4.94 4.55
N GLU A 77 -4.70 6.27 4.68
CA GLU A 77 -5.32 7.19 3.74
C GLU A 77 -4.27 7.73 2.78
N MET A 78 -4.62 7.81 1.51
CA MET A 78 -3.71 8.28 0.48
C MET A 78 -4.42 9.06 -0.62
N ILE A 79 -3.64 9.90 -1.30
CA ILE A 79 -4.09 10.66 -2.46
C ILE A 79 -3.31 10.25 -3.70
N LEU A 80 -3.98 10.19 -4.84
CA LEU A 80 -3.36 9.95 -6.13
C LEU A 80 -2.56 11.19 -6.54
N ILE A 81 -1.28 11.02 -6.82
CA ILE A 81 -0.45 12.07 -7.41
C ILE A 81 -0.51 11.98 -8.93
N ARG A 82 -0.25 10.78 -9.47
CA ARG A 82 -0.39 10.47 -10.91
C ARG A 82 -0.37 8.97 -11.14
N LYS A 83 -0.91 8.55 -12.30
CA LYS A 83 -0.73 7.20 -12.83
C LYS A 83 0.70 7.02 -13.36
N LEU A 84 1.21 5.80 -13.29
CA LEU A 84 2.46 5.42 -13.95
C LEU A 84 2.22 5.26 -15.45
N ASN A 85 3.24 5.54 -16.25
CA ASN A 85 3.26 5.11 -17.64
C ASN A 85 3.67 3.62 -17.74
N GLU A 86 3.62 3.06 -18.94
CA GLU A 86 3.91 1.64 -19.17
C GLU A 86 5.33 1.25 -18.78
N GLU A 87 6.34 2.07 -19.10
CA GLU A 87 7.73 1.76 -18.77
C GLU A 87 8.00 1.83 -17.27
N GLU A 88 7.47 2.86 -16.60
CA GLU A 88 7.56 3.03 -15.16
C GLU A 88 6.89 1.86 -14.43
N SER A 89 5.68 1.49 -14.86
CA SER A 89 4.95 0.35 -14.32
C SER A 89 5.75 -0.94 -14.47
N ARG A 90 6.30 -1.20 -15.66
CA ARG A 90 7.11 -2.39 -15.94
C ARG A 90 8.35 -2.46 -15.06
N ILE A 91 9.11 -1.37 -14.96
CA ILE A 91 10.36 -1.32 -14.18
C ILE A 91 10.07 -1.46 -12.69
N GLN A 92 9.09 -0.71 -12.16
CA GLN A 92 8.73 -0.77 -10.74
C GLN A 92 8.19 -2.15 -10.35
N THR A 93 7.39 -2.78 -11.22
CA THR A 93 6.90 -4.15 -11.01
C THR A 93 8.05 -5.14 -10.93
N ALA A 94 9.02 -5.08 -11.85
CA ALA A 94 10.18 -5.96 -11.84
C ALA A 94 11.05 -5.78 -10.59
N LEU A 95 11.31 -4.53 -10.19
CA LEU A 95 12.06 -4.23 -8.97
C LEU A 95 11.32 -4.69 -7.71
N ALA A 96 10.01 -4.51 -7.67
CA ALA A 96 9.21 -4.92 -6.52
C ALA A 96 9.14 -6.44 -6.37
N ASP A 97 9.13 -7.17 -7.47
CA ASP A 97 9.23 -8.63 -7.46
C ASP A 97 10.58 -9.08 -6.87
N GLU A 98 11.68 -8.47 -7.29
CA GLU A 98 13.01 -8.77 -6.73
C GLU A 98 13.12 -8.42 -5.23
N MET A 99 12.60 -7.27 -4.83
CA MET A 99 12.84 -6.71 -3.48
C MET A 99 11.80 -7.14 -2.44
N PHE A 100 10.54 -7.37 -2.82
CA PHE A 100 9.43 -7.51 -1.87
C PHE A 100 8.58 -8.76 -2.12
N PHE A 101 8.14 -9.02 -3.36
CA PHE A 101 7.12 -10.03 -3.63
C PHE A 101 7.70 -11.43 -3.96
N GLY A 102 8.82 -11.50 -4.68
CA GLY A 102 9.45 -12.76 -5.08
C GLY A 102 10.12 -13.48 -3.92
N ALA A 103 10.68 -12.75 -2.94
CA ALA A 103 11.27 -13.33 -1.74
C ALA A 103 10.22 -14.01 -0.82
N GLN A 104 8.97 -13.55 -0.83
CA GLN A 104 7.89 -14.12 -0.02
C GLN A 104 7.34 -15.46 -0.58
N GLN A 105 7.62 -15.81 -1.84
CA GLN A 105 7.16 -17.08 -2.42
C GLN A 105 8.07 -18.29 -2.13
N GLN A 106 9.28 -18.06 -1.60
CA GLN A 106 10.27 -19.12 -1.34
C GLN A 106 10.34 -19.57 0.14
N SER A 107 9.50 -19.02 1.02
CA SER A 107 9.47 -19.33 2.46
C SER A 107 8.23 -20.10 2.89
#